data_AF-A0A2M7PME3-F1
#
_entry.id   AF-A0A2M7PME3-F1
#
_cell.length_a   1.000
_cell.length_b   1.000
_cell.length_c   1.000
_cell.angle_alpha   90.00
_cell.angle_beta   90.00
_cell.angle_gamma   90.00
#
_symmetry.space_group_name_H-M   'P 1'
#
loop_
_entity.id
_entity.type
_entity.pdbx_description
1 polymer ?
#
loop_
_entity_poly.entity_id
_entity_poly.type
_entity_poly.pdbx_seq_one_letter_code
_entity_poly.pdbx_strand_id
1 'polypeptide(L)' 'TNTQVNYLKALIDQVRMLSSKEVIYKYHLGSSANVSRIREALINKEIIDDQVVGNPELQDPVYKYWLKNYYFSR' A
#
# COMPACT_ATOMS: atom_id res chain seq x y z
N THR A 1 1.79 -12.92 -8.34
CA THR A 1 1.99 -12.00 -7.20
C THR A 1 0.90 -10.95 -7.20
N ASN A 2 0.25 -10.66 -6.08
CA ASN A 2 -0.84 -9.69 -6.02
C ASN A 2 -0.28 -8.29 -5.68
N THR A 3 -0.27 -7.38 -6.65
CA THR A 3 0.33 -6.05 -6.49
C THR A 3 -0.42 -5.16 -5.49
N GLN A 4 -1.72 -5.40 -5.27
CA GLN A 4 -2.48 -4.68 -4.23
C GLN A 4 -2.01 -5.10 -2.83
N VAL A 5 -1.79 -6.39 -2.60
CA VAL A 5 -1.24 -6.90 -1.33
C VAL A 5 0.16 -6.35 -1.09
N ASN A 6 1.00 -6.32 -2.13
CA ASN A 6 2.34 -5.76 -2.01
C ASN A 6 2.33 -4.26 -1.68
N TYR A 7 1.36 -3.51 -2.22
CA TYR A 7 1.16 -2.10 -1.87
C TYR A 7 0.79 -1.95 -0.39
N LEU A 8 -0.13 -2.78 0.12
CA LEU A 8 -0.46 -2.82 1.55
C LEU A 8 0.76 -3.17 2.41
N LYS A 9 1.64 -4.06 1.95
CA LYS A 9 2.90 -4.37 2.64
C LYS A 9 3.80 -3.15 2.74
N ALA A 10 3.96 -2.39 1.64
CA ALA A 10 4.75 -1.16 1.64
C ALA A 10 4.16 -0.08 2.58
N LEU A 11 2.84 -0.01 2.70
CA LEU A 11 2.16 0.86 3.66
C LEU A 11 2.42 0.47 5.11
N ILE A 12 2.35 -0.82 5.44
CA ILE A 12 2.65 -1.33 6.78
C ILE A 12 4.11 -1.03 7.18
N ASP A 13 5.02 -1.10 6.21
CA ASP A 13 6.44 -0.77 6.39
C ASP A 13 6.70 0.76 6.41
N GLN A 14 5.65 1.60 6.38
CA GLN A 14 5.70 3.07 6.39
C GLN A 14 6.55 3.69 5.28
N VAL A 15 6.56 3.06 4.11
CA VAL A 15 7.33 3.54 2.96
C VAL A 15 6.70 4.83 2.40
N ARG A 16 7.54 5.85 2.27
CA ARG A 16 7.19 7.09 1.56
C ARG A 16 7.44 6.93 0.06
N MET A 17 6.76 7.74 -0.76
CA MET A 17 6.96 7.77 -2.21
C MET A 17 6.84 6.39 -2.88
N LEU A 18 5.65 5.79 -2.77
CA LEU A 18 5.35 4.44 -3.29
C LEU A 18 5.54 4.30 -4.82
N SER A 19 5.56 5.41 -5.55
CA SER A 19 5.80 5.47 -7.00
C SER A 19 7.28 5.57 -7.39
N SER A 20 8.20 5.61 -6.41
CA SER A 20 9.64 5.65 -6.70
C SER A 20 10.11 4.32 -7.31
N LYS A 21 11.09 4.38 -8.22
CA LYS A 21 11.62 3.20 -8.92
C LYS A 21 12.12 2.12 -7.94
N GLU A 22 12.74 2.57 -6.86
CA GLU A 22 13.32 1.71 -5.83
C GLU A 22 12.25 0.95 -5.04
N VAL A 23 11.15 1.63 -4.66
CA VAL A 23 10.01 1.01 -3.97
C VAL A 23 9.23 0.08 -4.90
N ILE A 24 9.00 0.49 -6.14
CA ILE A 24 8.33 -0.34 -7.16
C ILE A 24 9.08 -1.66 -7.35
N TYR A 25 10.41 -1.60 -7.42
CA TYR A 25 11.25 -2.78 -7.53
C TYR A 25 11.21 -3.63 -6.26
N LYS A 26 11.45 -3.01 -5.10
CA LYS A 26 11.51 -3.71 -3.80
C LYS A 26 10.20 -4.44 -3.44
N TYR A 27 9.06 -3.85 -3.74
CA TYR A 27 7.74 -4.41 -3.42
C TYR A 27 7.06 -5.05 -4.64
N HIS A 28 7.75 -5.19 -5.77
CA HIS A 28 7.18 -5.76 -7.00
C HIS A 28 5.83 -5.13 -7.39
N LEU A 29 5.76 -3.80 -7.41
CA LEU A 29 4.53 -3.05 -7.70
C LEU A 29 4.26 -2.91 -9.21
N GLY A 30 5.15 -3.43 -10.06
CA GLY A 30 5.03 -3.37 -11.52
C GLY A 30 5.57 -2.04 -12.08
N SER A 31 4.73 -1.01 -12.13
CA SER A 31 5.08 0.30 -12.71
C SER A 31 4.45 1.45 -11.91
N SER A 32 4.92 2.67 -12.12
CA SER A 32 4.35 3.87 -11.47
C SER A 32 2.87 4.07 -11.80
N ALA A 33 2.48 3.81 -13.06
CA ALA A 33 1.08 3.83 -13.47
C ALA A 33 0.25 2.72 -12.79
N ASN A 34 0.85 1.57 -12.49
CA ASN A 34 0.18 0.52 -11.72
C ASN A 34 -0.01 0.93 -10.25
N VAL A 35 0.99 1.60 -9.65
CA VAL A 35 0.89 2.15 -8.29
C VAL A 35 -0.29 3.12 -8.17
N SER A 36 -0.48 4.02 -9.14
CA SER A 36 -1.65 4.93 -9.15
C SER A 36 -2.98 4.18 -9.24
N ARG A 37 -3.09 3.17 -10.13
CA ARG A 37 -4.31 2.35 -10.25
C ARG A 37 -4.63 1.56 -8.99
N ILE A 38 -3.61 0.99 -8.33
CA ILE A 38 -3.79 0.28 -7.06
C ILE A 38 -4.30 1.24 -5.99
N ARG A 39 -3.68 2.43 -5.89
CA ARG A 39 -4.08 3.47 -4.95
C ARG A 39 -5.55 3.85 -5.14
N GLU A 40 -5.96 4.20 -6.35
CA GLU A 40 -7.34 4.53 -6.68
C GLU A 40 -8.31 3.38 -6.35
N ALA A 41 -7.94 2.14 -6.68
CA ALA A 41 -8.77 0.97 -6.39
C ALA A 41 -8.92 0.71 -4.87
N LEU A 42 -7.90 1.00 -4.06
CA LEU A 42 -7.95 0.85 -2.60
C LEU A 42 -8.72 1.99 -1.93
N ILE A 43 -8.64 3.22 -2.47
CA ILE A 43 -9.44 4.37 -2.02
C ILE A 43 -10.92 4.13 -2.31
N ASN A 44 -11.27 3.69 -3.53
CA ASN A 44 -12.65 3.38 -3.92
C ASN A 44 -13.27 2.24 -3.10
N LYS A 45 -12.45 1.43 -2.44
CA LYS A 45 -12.87 0.35 -1.54
C LYS A 45 -12.87 0.77 -0.07
N GLU A 46 -12.56 2.03 0.23
CA GLU A 46 -12.48 2.56 1.60
C GLU A 46 -11.45 1.78 2.47
N ILE A 47 -10.40 1.24 1.84
CA ILE A 47 -9.33 0.52 2.55
C ILE A 47 -8.27 1.51 3.02
N ILE A 48 -7.93 2.47 2.16
CA ILE A 48 -6.95 3.52 2.44
C ILE A 48 -7.56 4.90 2.17
N ASP A 49 -7.03 5.90 2.85
CA ASP A 49 -7.31 7.31 2.64
C ASP A 49 -6.02 8.04 2.20
N ASP A 50 -6.16 9.15 1.51
CA ASP A 50 -5.07 9.96 0.99
C ASP A 50 -5.11 11.43 1.45
N GLN A 51 -5.61 11.66 2.67
CA GLN A 51 -5.74 12.99 3.28
C GLN A 51 -4.50 13.88 3.10
N VAL A 52 -3.31 13.28 3.07
CA VAL A 52 -2.07 13.96 2.66
C VAL A 52 -1.60 13.40 1.32
N VAL A 53 -1.47 14.30 0.33
CA VAL A 53 -0.95 13.97 -1.00
C VAL A 53 0.41 13.26 -0.88
N GLY A 54 0.46 12.02 -1.34
CA GLY A 54 1.68 11.20 -1.31
C GLY A 54 1.91 10.40 -0.03
N ASN A 55 1.03 10.48 0.97
CA ASN A 55 1.07 9.67 2.19
C ASN A 55 -0.26 8.96 2.46
N PRO A 56 -0.57 7.90 1.70
CA PRO A 56 -1.78 7.11 1.92
C PRO A 56 -1.70 6.35 3.24
N GLU A 57 -2.82 6.24 3.95
CA GLU A 57 -2.93 5.52 5.23
C GLU A 57 -4.12 4.57 5.25
N LEU A 58 -3.99 3.46 5.99
CA LEU A 58 -5.09 2.52 6.22
C LEU A 58 -6.14 3.17 7.13
N GLN A 59 -7.41 3.13 6.71
CA GLN A 59 -8.51 3.71 7.48
C GLN A 59 -8.86 2.91 8.73
N ASP A 60 -8.85 1.58 8.64
CA ASP A 60 -9.19 0.70 9.76
C ASP A 60 -7.93 0.35 10.59
N PRO A 61 -7.83 0.80 11.86
CA PRO A 61 -6.70 0.47 12.73
C PRO A 61 -6.63 -1.02 13.10
N VAL A 62 -7.76 -1.72 13.17
CA VAL A 62 -7.83 -3.17 13.40
C VAL A 62 -7.29 -3.91 12.19
N TYR A 63 -7.67 -3.51 10.97
CA TYR A 63 -7.13 -4.10 9.76
C TYR A 63 -5.61 -3.87 9.62
N LYS A 64 -5.14 -2.65 9.92
CA LYS A 64 -3.71 -2.33 10.00
C LYS A 64 -2.97 -3.22 10.99
N TYR A 65 -3.54 -3.40 12.19
CA TYR A 65 -2.98 -4.28 13.21
C TYR A 65 -2.92 -5.73 12.71
N TRP A 66 -3.99 -6.23 12.10
CA TRP A 66 -4.04 -7.59 11.59
C TRP A 66 -3.00 -7.83 10.48
N LEU A 67 -2.89 -6.91 9.52
CA LEU A 67 -1.90 -6.98 8.45
C LEU A 67 -0.47 -7.05 9.00
N LYS A 68 -0.15 -6.19 9.98
CA LYS A 68 1.18 -6.13 10.60
C LYS A 68 1.52 -7.38 11.42
N ASN A 69 0.58 -7.89 12.22
CA ASN A 69 0.86 -8.90 13.22
C ASN A 69 0.54 -10.34 12.79
N TYR A 70 -0.30 -10.54 11.76
CA TYR A 70 -0.75 -11.88 11.35
C TYR A 70 -0.52 -12.16 9.87
N TYR A 71 -0.91 -11.25 8.98
CA TYR A 71 -0.86 -11.53 7.55
C TYR A 71 0.56 -11.52 7.00
N PHE A 72 1.37 -10.51 7.38
CA PHE A 72 2.75 -10.35 6.93
C PHE A 72 3.81 -10.86 7.92
N SER A 73 3.40 -11.43 9.06
CA SER A 73 4.32 -11.97 10.08
C SER A 73 4.72 -13.43 9.84
N ARG A 74 4.24 -14.03 8.74
CA ARG A 74 4.54 -15.40 8.32
C ARG A 74 5.61 -15.44 7.25
#